data_AF-A0A381YMP6-F1
#
_entry.id   AF-A0A381YMP6-F1
#
_cell.length_a   1.000
_cell.length_b   1.000
_cell.length_c   1.000
_cell.angle_alpha   90.00
_cell.angle_beta   90.00
_cell.angle_gamma   90.00
#
_symmetry.space_group_name_H-M   'P 1'
#
loop_
_entity.id
_entity.type
_entity.pdbx_description
1 polymer ?
#
loop_
_entity_poly.entity_id
_entity_poly.type
_entity_poly.pdbx_seq_one_letter_code
_entity_poly.pdbx_strand_id
1 'polypeptide(L)'
;MAHFSNKIINAYYTNSERDTVCVMWSDGTVAREHYVVADEEDAQFQELLEEWSYESLNQSTSVYVENAKNEFRDAFERYAKQNNLYGYTEDGPPPDYPKEKEEVILLNIEDLIFNFDPNDTQQKEELFKLKLKFFDRDEVKSSKKRKAKTDLRKSTSPLEAIALYHSFIK
;
A
#
# COMPACT_ATOMS: atom_id res chain seq x y z
N MET A 1 -43.52 0.78 22.16
CA MET A 1 -43.68 1.26 20.76
C MET A 1 -42.53 0.64 20.01
N ALA A 2 -42.79 -0.15 18.98
CA ALA A 2 -41.73 -0.72 18.16
C ALA A 2 -40.99 0.44 17.46
N HIS A 3 -39.74 0.69 17.86
CA HIS A 3 -38.91 1.79 17.36
C HIS A 3 -38.48 1.61 15.90
N PHE A 4 -38.45 0.38 15.36
CA PHE A 4 -37.86 0.06 14.06
C PHE A 4 -38.80 -0.60 13.05
N SER A 5 -40.03 -0.94 13.45
CA SER A 5 -40.83 -1.87 12.66
C SER A 5 -41.05 -1.48 11.19
N ASN A 6 -40.69 -2.40 10.28
CA ASN A 6 -40.68 -2.33 8.82
C ASN A 6 -39.91 -1.16 8.22
N LYS A 7 -38.93 -0.62 8.96
CA LYS A 7 -38.13 0.54 8.55
C LYS A 7 -36.64 0.26 8.51
N ILE A 8 -36.23 -0.95 8.87
CA ILE A 8 -34.81 -1.35 8.86
C ILE A 8 -34.34 -1.49 7.42
N ILE A 9 -33.28 -0.74 7.10
CA ILE A 9 -32.57 -0.82 5.81
C ILE A 9 -31.46 -1.86 5.92
N ASN A 10 -30.68 -1.80 7.00
CA ASN A 10 -29.56 -2.69 7.25
C ASN A 10 -29.22 -2.67 8.75
N ALA A 11 -28.64 -3.75 9.26
CA ALA A 11 -28.08 -3.78 10.61
C ALA A 11 -26.81 -4.61 10.62
N TYR A 12 -25.75 -4.18 11.32
CA TYR A 12 -24.46 -4.88 11.38
C TYR A 12 -23.72 -4.60 12.70
N TYR A 13 -22.84 -5.52 13.09
CA TYR A 13 -21.96 -5.32 14.24
C TYR A 13 -20.88 -4.28 13.94
N THR A 14 -20.66 -3.39 14.89
CA THR A 14 -19.72 -2.27 14.75
C THR A 14 -18.32 -2.59 15.26
N ASN A 15 -18.19 -3.64 16.07
CA ASN A 15 -16.96 -4.03 16.72
C ASN A 15 -16.69 -5.53 16.60
N SER A 16 -15.43 -5.92 16.86
CA SER A 16 -15.00 -7.32 16.79
C SER A 16 -15.59 -8.20 17.90
N GLU A 17 -15.93 -7.60 19.05
CA GLU A 17 -16.54 -8.29 20.19
C GLU A 17 -18.04 -8.54 19.98
N ARG A 18 -18.64 -7.91 18.96
CA ARG A 18 -20.05 -8.07 18.56
C ARG A 18 -21.05 -7.74 19.67
N ASP A 19 -20.70 -6.81 20.54
CA ASP A 19 -21.58 -6.35 21.62
C ASP A 19 -22.46 -5.15 21.21
N THR A 20 -22.20 -4.55 20.04
CA THR A 20 -22.87 -3.32 19.60
C THR A 20 -23.27 -3.44 18.13
N VAL A 21 -24.57 -3.31 17.86
CA VAL A 21 -25.14 -3.32 16.52
C VAL A 21 -25.52 -1.91 16.11
N CYS A 22 -25.09 -1.49 14.92
CA CYS A 22 -25.64 -0.33 14.25
C CYS A 22 -26.84 -0.76 13.41
N VAL A 23 -28.02 -0.24 13.74
CA VAL A 23 -29.26 -0.39 13.00
C VAL A 23 -29.47 0.87 12.17
N MET A 24 -29.42 0.71 10.85
CA MET A 24 -29.75 1.75 9.91
C MET A 24 -31.21 1.60 9.50
N TRP A 25 -32.02 2.60 9.81
CA TRP A 25 -33.45 2.60 9.54
C TRP A 25 -33.89 3.91 8.88
N SER A 26 -35.00 3.88 8.16
CA SER A 26 -35.55 5.05 7.48
C SER A 26 -37.05 5.15 7.64
N ASP A 27 -37.52 6.37 7.91
CA ASP A 27 -38.94 6.71 7.90
C ASP A 27 -39.49 7.00 6.49
N GLY A 28 -38.69 6.73 5.45
CA GLY A 28 -38.99 7.05 4.05
C GLY A 28 -38.47 8.42 3.61
N THR A 29 -38.00 9.26 4.53
CA THR A 29 -37.44 10.58 4.21
C THR A 29 -35.94 10.65 4.47
N VAL A 30 -35.47 10.10 5.59
CA VAL A 30 -34.05 10.17 5.98
C VAL A 30 -33.62 8.84 6.58
N ALA A 31 -32.48 8.32 6.13
CA ALA A 31 -31.82 7.20 6.78
C ALA A 31 -31.08 7.68 8.03
N ARG A 32 -31.26 6.99 9.15
CA ARG A 32 -30.64 7.29 10.44
C ARG A 32 -29.97 6.05 10.99
N GLU A 33 -28.88 6.27 11.70
CA GLU A 33 -28.16 5.23 12.43
C GLU A 33 -28.63 5.23 13.89
N HIS A 34 -28.80 4.04 14.43
CA HIS A 34 -29.11 3.83 15.84
C HIS A 34 -28.27 2.68 16.38
N TYR A 35 -27.60 2.89 17.51
CA TYR A 35 -26.73 1.89 18.12
C TYR A 35 -27.47 1.17 19.23
N VAL A 36 -27.49 -0.15 19.16
CA VAL A 36 -28.17 -1.05 20.11
C VAL A 36 -27.14 -2.00 20.70
N VAL A 37 -27.26 -2.30 21.98
CA VAL A 37 -26.44 -3.32 22.65
C VAL A 37 -26.93 -4.70 22.25
N ALA A 38 -26.03 -5.58 21.85
CA ALA A 38 -26.33 -6.97 21.48
C ALA A 38 -26.52 -7.83 22.73
N ASP A 39 -27.64 -7.62 23.41
CA ASP A 39 -28.03 -8.35 24.62
C ASP A 39 -29.46 -8.91 24.44
N GLU A 40 -29.63 -10.22 24.66
CA GLU A 40 -30.94 -10.87 24.53
C GLU A 40 -31.96 -10.40 25.57
N GLU A 41 -31.52 -9.79 26.68
CA GLU A 41 -32.40 -9.16 27.67
C GLU A 41 -32.82 -7.74 27.27
N ASP A 42 -32.15 -7.13 26.30
CA ASP A 42 -32.46 -5.76 25.85
C ASP A 42 -33.69 -5.74 24.93
N ALA A 43 -34.65 -4.87 25.25
CA ALA A 43 -35.90 -4.77 24.52
C ALA A 43 -35.73 -4.27 23.08
N GLN A 44 -34.73 -3.43 22.79
CA GLN A 44 -34.46 -2.93 21.44
C GLN A 44 -33.79 -4.01 20.59
N PHE A 45 -32.91 -4.81 21.19
CA PHE A 45 -32.28 -5.93 20.51
C PHE A 45 -33.28 -7.05 20.19
N GLN A 46 -34.18 -7.37 21.11
CA GLN A 46 -35.29 -8.29 20.84
C GLN A 46 -36.15 -7.80 19.66
N GLU A 47 -36.49 -6.51 19.63
CA GLU A 47 -37.25 -5.92 18.52
C GLU A 47 -36.49 -6.01 17.19
N LEU A 48 -35.18 -5.76 17.20
CA LEU A 48 -34.33 -5.95 16.01
C LEU A 48 -34.41 -7.40 15.51
N LEU A 49 -34.33 -8.39 16.41
CA LEU A 49 -34.34 -9.81 16.06
C LEU A 49 -35.69 -10.30 15.51
N GLU A 50 -36.79 -9.58 15.75
CA GLU A 50 -38.09 -9.88 15.13
C GLU A 50 -38.06 -9.70 13.60
N GLU A 51 -37.27 -8.74 13.10
CA GLU A 51 -37.19 -8.41 11.67
C GLU A 51 -35.83 -8.77 11.04
N TRP A 52 -34.75 -8.83 11.83
CA TRP A 52 -33.38 -9.01 11.36
C TRP A 52 -32.66 -10.12 12.13
N SER A 53 -32.52 -11.29 11.50
CA SER A 53 -31.94 -12.46 12.16
C SER A 53 -30.45 -12.31 12.49
N TYR A 54 -29.94 -13.13 13.41
CA TYR A 54 -28.50 -13.27 13.68
C TYR A 54 -27.69 -13.64 12.43
N GLU A 55 -28.24 -14.46 11.54
CA GLU A 55 -27.59 -14.82 10.28
C GLU A 55 -27.45 -13.59 9.37
N SER A 56 -28.54 -12.82 9.26
CA SER A 56 -28.56 -11.54 8.52
C SER A 56 -27.55 -10.54 9.10
N LEU A 57 -27.42 -10.44 10.43
CA LEU A 57 -26.40 -9.62 11.09
C LEU A 57 -24.98 -10.07 10.75
N ASN A 58 -24.71 -11.36 10.76
CA ASN A 58 -23.37 -11.88 10.43
C ASN A 58 -23.01 -11.63 8.97
N GLN A 59 -23.97 -11.83 8.06
CA GLN A 59 -23.79 -11.59 6.64
C GLN A 59 -23.55 -10.11 6.35
N SER A 60 -24.42 -9.22 6.85
CA SER A 60 -24.29 -7.77 6.65
C SER A 60 -23.00 -7.22 7.26
N THR A 61 -22.58 -7.72 8.42
CA THR A 61 -21.29 -7.37 9.05
C THR A 61 -20.12 -7.78 8.16
N SER A 62 -20.17 -8.97 7.56
CA SER A 62 -19.11 -9.44 6.68
C SER A 62 -18.99 -8.57 5.43
N VAL A 63 -20.13 -8.25 4.81
CA VAL A 63 -20.21 -7.34 3.66
C VAL A 63 -19.71 -5.95 4.03
N TYR A 64 -20.11 -5.41 5.19
CA TYR A 64 -19.65 -4.12 5.69
C TYR A 64 -18.13 -4.07 5.85
N VAL A 65 -17.55 -5.07 6.50
CA VAL A 65 -16.09 -5.17 6.69
C VAL A 65 -15.35 -5.31 5.36
N GLU A 66 -15.88 -6.08 4.41
CA GLU A 66 -15.31 -6.22 3.08
C GLU A 66 -15.35 -4.91 2.29
N ASN A 67 -16.50 -4.22 2.30
CA ASN A 67 -16.66 -2.92 1.66
C ASN A 67 -15.70 -1.88 2.25
N ALA A 68 -15.61 -1.79 3.59
CA ALA A 68 -14.68 -0.87 4.24
C ALA A 68 -13.21 -1.15 3.86
N LYS A 69 -12.82 -2.43 3.75
CA LYS A 69 -11.48 -2.80 3.28
C LYS A 69 -11.23 -2.41 1.83
N ASN A 70 -12.21 -2.65 0.95
CA ASN A 70 -12.11 -2.29 -0.46
C ASN A 70 -12.03 -0.77 -0.64
N GLU A 71 -12.88 0.00 0.05
CA GLU A 71 -12.83 1.47 0.02
C GLU A 71 -11.50 2.00 0.52
N PHE A 72 -10.98 1.45 1.62
CA PHE A 72 -9.67 1.81 2.13
C PHE A 72 -8.57 1.49 1.11
N ARG A 73 -8.59 0.30 0.50
CA ARG A 73 -7.64 -0.09 -0.54
C ARG A 73 -7.68 0.87 -1.71
N ASP A 74 -8.87 1.20 -2.21
CA ASP A 74 -9.04 2.06 -3.38
C ASP A 74 -8.67 3.52 -3.07
N ALA A 75 -8.95 4.00 -1.86
CA ALA A 75 -8.49 5.31 -1.39
C ALA A 75 -6.96 5.36 -1.28
N PHE A 76 -6.36 4.33 -0.68
CA PHE A 76 -4.91 4.21 -0.55
C PHE A 76 -4.24 4.10 -1.93
N GLU A 77 -4.77 3.29 -2.83
CA GLU A 77 -4.23 3.12 -4.18
C GLU A 77 -4.28 4.43 -4.98
N ARG A 78 -5.39 5.18 -4.90
CA ARG A 78 -5.49 6.52 -5.49
C ARG A 78 -4.46 7.47 -4.91
N TYR A 79 -4.34 7.53 -3.58
CA TYR A 79 -3.35 8.38 -2.91
C TYR A 79 -1.93 8.01 -3.33
N ALA A 80 -1.62 6.71 -3.36
CA ALA A 80 -0.31 6.20 -3.71
C ALA A 80 0.04 6.46 -5.19
N LYS A 81 -0.92 6.36 -6.12
CA LYS A 81 -0.74 6.78 -7.52
C LYS A 81 -0.51 8.28 -7.63
N GLN A 82 -1.34 9.10 -6.99
CA GLN A 82 -1.22 10.58 -7.04
C GLN A 82 0.12 11.09 -6.51
N ASN A 83 0.63 10.45 -5.46
CA ASN A 83 1.88 10.85 -4.81
C ASN A 83 3.08 10.00 -5.29
N ASN A 84 2.90 9.23 -6.37
CA ASN A 84 3.91 8.35 -6.96
C ASN A 84 4.65 7.45 -5.94
N LEU A 85 3.96 6.99 -4.88
CA LEU A 85 4.57 6.15 -3.83
C LEU A 85 5.02 4.79 -4.38
N TYR A 86 4.41 4.33 -5.47
CA TYR A 86 4.81 3.10 -6.14
C TYR A 86 5.93 3.28 -7.18
N GLY A 87 6.29 4.53 -7.51
CA GLY A 87 7.34 4.82 -8.50
C GLY A 87 6.96 4.51 -9.95
N TYR A 88 5.66 4.58 -10.31
CA TYR A 88 5.18 4.36 -11.67
C TYR A 88 5.15 5.67 -12.47
N THR A 89 5.64 5.63 -13.71
CA THR A 89 5.32 6.64 -14.74
C THR A 89 3.91 6.39 -15.28
N GLU A 90 3.15 7.44 -15.59
CA GLU A 90 1.71 7.43 -15.93
C GLU A 90 1.26 6.43 -17.04
N ASP A 91 2.19 5.89 -17.83
CA ASP A 91 1.91 4.96 -18.94
C ASP A 91 2.07 3.45 -18.61
N GLY A 92 2.24 3.07 -17.35
CA GLY A 92 2.45 1.68 -16.94
C GLY A 92 1.15 0.88 -16.71
N PRO A 93 1.04 -0.40 -17.15
CA PRO A 93 -0.14 -1.22 -16.89
C PRO A 93 -0.31 -1.52 -15.39
N PRO A 94 -1.55 -1.68 -14.89
CA PRO A 94 -1.80 -2.07 -13.50
C PRO A 94 -1.16 -3.43 -13.21
N PRO A 95 -0.57 -3.65 -12.03
CA PRO A 95 0.12 -4.89 -11.73
C PRO A 95 -0.89 -5.98 -11.38
N ASP A 96 -1.31 -6.75 -12.39
CA ASP A 96 -1.65 -8.14 -12.16
C ASP A 96 -0.33 -8.92 -11.99
N TYR A 97 -0.19 -9.58 -10.83
CA TYR A 97 0.81 -10.61 -10.48
C TYR A 97 2.24 -10.18 -10.08
N PRO A 98 2.91 -11.01 -9.25
CA PRO A 98 3.91 -10.59 -8.28
C PRO A 98 5.22 -10.29 -8.98
N LYS A 99 5.62 -9.02 -8.98
CA LYS A 99 6.94 -8.65 -9.47
C LYS A 99 7.94 -8.81 -8.33
N GLU A 100 8.79 -9.82 -8.49
CA GLU A 100 10.09 -9.90 -7.83
C GLU A 100 10.69 -8.51 -7.76
N LYS A 101 10.95 -8.06 -6.52
CA LYS A 101 11.61 -6.84 -6.10
C LYS A 101 12.53 -6.20 -7.15
N GLU A 102 11.96 -5.51 -8.13
CA GLU A 102 12.69 -4.47 -8.84
C GLU A 102 12.63 -3.25 -7.94
N GLU A 103 13.61 -3.18 -7.04
CA GLU A 103 13.94 -1.99 -6.28
C GLU A 103 13.84 -0.77 -7.20
N VAL A 104 12.87 0.08 -6.88
CA VAL A 104 12.67 1.41 -7.45
C VAL A 104 13.92 2.23 -7.12
N ILE A 105 14.94 2.20 -7.99
CA ILE A 105 16.11 3.10 -7.95
C ILE A 105 15.76 4.37 -8.73
N LEU A 106 14.67 5.02 -8.34
CA LEU A 106 14.21 6.27 -8.98
C LEU A 106 13.92 7.38 -7.97
N LEU A 107 14.31 7.20 -6.70
CA LEU A 107 14.38 8.32 -5.78
C LEU A 107 15.82 8.88 -5.85
N ASN A 108 15.91 10.06 -6.46
CA ASN A 108 17.01 11.02 -6.37
C ASN A 108 18.29 10.69 -7.15
N ILE A 109 18.15 10.44 -8.46
CA ILE A 109 19.30 10.51 -9.39
C ILE A 109 20.00 11.87 -9.30
N GLU A 110 19.26 12.96 -9.07
CA GLU A 110 19.84 14.30 -8.89
C GLU A 110 20.70 14.39 -7.63
N ASP A 111 20.22 13.91 -6.47
CA ASP A 111 21.03 13.96 -5.26
C ASP A 111 22.20 12.98 -5.32
N LEU A 112 21.99 11.79 -5.89
CA LEU A 112 23.03 10.79 -6.02
C LEU A 112 24.13 11.22 -7.01
N ILE A 113 23.80 11.90 -8.12
CA ILE A 113 24.80 12.29 -9.14
C ILE A 113 25.39 13.68 -8.85
N PHE A 114 24.58 14.67 -8.45
CA PHE A 114 24.99 16.06 -8.33
C PHE A 114 25.18 16.55 -6.88
N ASN A 115 24.43 16.00 -5.91
CA ASN A 115 24.53 16.39 -4.48
C ASN A 115 25.09 15.28 -3.59
N PHE A 116 26.00 14.45 -4.11
CA PHE A 116 26.54 13.32 -3.36
C PHE A 116 27.36 13.78 -2.14
N ASP A 117 26.92 13.42 -0.94
CA ASP A 117 27.65 13.61 0.31
C ASP A 117 28.38 12.32 0.72
N PRO A 118 29.72 12.29 0.67
CA PRO A 118 30.54 11.16 1.11
C PRO A 118 30.53 10.96 2.64
N ASN A 119 29.70 11.67 3.41
CA ASN A 119 29.47 11.41 4.83
C ASN A 119 28.09 10.82 5.11
N ASP A 120 27.16 10.91 4.16
CA ASP A 120 25.83 10.32 4.29
C ASP A 120 25.91 8.78 4.20
N THR A 121 25.23 8.09 5.12
CA THR A 121 25.28 6.63 5.20
C THR A 121 24.43 5.96 4.12
N GLN A 122 23.30 6.55 3.76
CA GLN A 122 22.42 6.02 2.72
C GLN A 122 23.04 6.18 1.33
N GLN A 123 23.58 7.37 1.02
CA GLN A 123 24.18 7.62 -0.29
C GLN A 123 25.44 6.75 -0.54
N LYS A 124 26.21 6.44 0.51
CA LYS A 124 27.31 5.47 0.43
C LYS A 124 26.83 4.07 0.07
N GLU A 125 25.74 3.63 0.68
CA GLU A 125 25.15 2.32 0.41
C GLU A 125 24.63 2.26 -1.03
N GLU A 126 24.00 3.33 -1.52
CA GLU A 126 23.55 3.45 -2.90
C GLU A 126 24.72 3.44 -3.91
N LEU A 127 25.80 4.18 -3.64
CA LEU A 127 27.02 4.14 -4.44
C LEU A 127 27.62 2.73 -4.45
N PHE A 128 27.60 2.01 -3.32
CA PHE A 128 28.08 0.63 -3.25
C PHE A 128 27.21 -0.33 -4.09
N LYS A 129 25.88 -0.23 -3.97
CA LYS A 129 24.92 -1.01 -4.78
C LYS A 129 25.09 -0.73 -6.28
N LEU A 130 25.25 0.54 -6.66
CA LEU A 130 25.49 0.94 -8.05
C LEU A 130 26.77 0.28 -8.61
N LYS A 131 27.87 0.29 -7.84
CA LYS A 131 29.11 -0.38 -8.24
C LYS A 131 28.92 -1.88 -8.39
N LEU A 132 28.23 -2.54 -7.44
CA LEU A 132 27.94 -3.98 -7.55
C LEU A 132 27.19 -4.28 -8.84
N LYS A 133 26.16 -3.50 -9.15
CA LYS A 133 25.42 -3.66 -10.42
C LYS A 133 26.32 -3.49 -11.64
N PHE A 134 27.25 -2.52 -11.64
CA PHE A 134 28.23 -2.41 -12.74
C PHE A 134 29.18 -3.62 -12.82
N PHE A 135 29.61 -4.17 -11.69
CA PHE A 135 30.42 -5.41 -11.67
C PHE A 135 29.64 -6.64 -12.10
N ASP A 136 28.32 -6.62 -11.99
CA ASP A 136 27.47 -7.74 -12.38
C ASP A 136 27.16 -7.83 -13.88
N ARG A 137 27.39 -6.73 -14.60
CA ARG A 137 27.21 -6.63 -16.05
C ARG A 137 28.30 -7.39 -16.81
N ASP A 138 27.92 -8.06 -17.89
CA ASP A 138 28.79 -8.97 -18.64
C ASP A 138 30.01 -8.26 -19.27
N GLU A 139 29.86 -6.99 -19.67
CA GLU A 139 30.91 -6.16 -20.25
C GLU A 139 32.04 -5.92 -19.23
N VAL A 140 31.70 -5.78 -17.94
CA VAL A 140 32.68 -5.63 -16.87
C VAL A 140 33.18 -7.00 -16.43
N LYS A 141 32.31 -8.01 -16.23
CA LYS A 141 32.73 -9.36 -15.83
C LYS A 141 33.77 -9.94 -16.79
N SER A 142 33.47 -9.94 -18.09
CA SER A 142 34.30 -10.50 -19.15
C SER A 142 35.54 -9.66 -19.51
N SER A 143 35.58 -8.39 -19.11
CA SER A 143 36.69 -7.49 -19.47
C SER A 143 38.01 -7.86 -18.77
N LYS A 144 39.10 -7.85 -19.56
CA LYS A 144 40.48 -8.04 -19.09
C LYS A 144 41.12 -6.76 -18.55
N LYS A 145 40.42 -5.60 -18.59
CA LYS A 145 40.92 -4.29 -18.14
C LYS A 145 41.02 -4.23 -16.60
N ARG A 146 42.02 -4.91 -16.02
CA ARG A 146 42.23 -5.03 -14.55
C ARG A 146 42.37 -3.68 -13.85
N LYS A 147 43.04 -2.71 -14.50
CA LYS A 147 43.21 -1.36 -13.97
C LYS A 147 41.86 -0.64 -13.83
N ALA A 148 41.06 -0.62 -14.89
CA ALA A 148 39.72 -0.04 -14.88
C ALA A 148 38.78 -0.69 -13.85
N LYS A 149 38.91 -2.01 -13.60
CA LYS A 149 38.15 -2.69 -12.52
C LYS A 149 38.58 -2.23 -11.13
N THR A 150 39.88 -1.98 -10.95
CA THR A 150 40.41 -1.48 -9.68
C THR A 150 39.95 -0.05 -9.44
N ASP A 151 39.98 0.79 -10.48
CA ASP A 151 39.54 2.18 -10.43
C ASP A 151 38.03 2.25 -10.15
N LEU A 152 37.22 1.39 -10.78
CA LEU A 152 35.78 1.30 -10.52
C LEU A 152 35.46 0.92 -9.06
N ARG A 153 36.23 0.01 -8.44
CA ARG A 153 36.07 -0.31 -7.00
C ARG A 153 36.37 0.89 -6.11
N LYS A 154 37.39 1.66 -6.47
CA LYS A 154 37.90 2.80 -5.68
C LYS A 154 37.15 4.12 -5.90
N SER A 155 36.32 4.21 -6.94
CA SER A 155 35.56 5.43 -7.26
C SER A 155 34.84 5.97 -6.02
N THR A 156 34.92 7.28 -5.80
CA THR A 156 34.42 7.92 -4.58
C THR A 156 33.09 8.63 -4.78
N SER A 157 32.69 8.85 -6.04
CA SER A 157 31.41 9.44 -6.41
C SER A 157 30.66 8.59 -7.45
N PRO A 158 29.33 8.66 -7.48
CA PRO A 158 28.53 8.00 -8.51
C PRO A 158 28.88 8.45 -9.94
N LEU A 159 29.18 9.73 -10.15
CA LEU A 159 29.60 10.26 -11.45
C LEU A 159 30.92 9.65 -11.93
N GLU A 160 31.91 9.51 -11.04
CA GLU A 160 33.18 8.86 -11.33
C GLU A 160 32.99 7.37 -11.68
N ALA A 161 32.12 6.68 -10.95
CA ALA A 161 31.80 5.27 -11.22
C ALA A 161 31.16 5.09 -12.61
N ILE A 162 30.24 5.97 -13.00
CA ILE A 162 29.57 5.96 -14.32
C ILE A 162 30.57 6.23 -15.45
N ALA A 163 31.44 7.24 -15.28
CA ALA A 163 32.46 7.57 -16.28
C ALA A 163 33.45 6.41 -16.49
N LEU A 164 33.85 5.73 -15.42
CA LEU A 164 34.70 4.54 -15.49
C LEU A 164 33.98 3.35 -16.12
N TYR A 165 32.69 3.14 -15.82
CA TYR A 165 31.89 2.09 -16.45
C TYR A 165 31.80 2.27 -17.97
N HIS A 166 31.62 3.51 -18.46
CA HIS A 166 31.60 3.81 -19.89
C HIS A 166 32.89 3.37 -20.62
N SER A 167 34.04 3.34 -19.93
CA SER A 167 35.30 2.84 -20.50
C SER A 167 35.33 1.33 -20.81
N PHE A 168 34.34 0.57 -20.32
CA PHE A 168 34.18 -0.87 -20.58
C PHE A 168 33.26 -1.17 -21.76
N ILE A 169 32.34 -0.25 -22.09
CA ILE A 169 31.39 -0.38 -23.21
C ILE A 169 32.05 0.02 -24.55
N LYS A 170 33.11 0.83 -24.49
CA LYS A 170 34.04 1.08 -25.61
C LYS A 170 35.11 -0.01 -25.74
#